data_AF-I3Y1T6-F1
#
_entry.id   AF-I3Y1T6-F1
#
_cell.length_a   1.000
_cell.length_b   1.000
_cell.length_c   1.000
_cell.angle_alpha   90.00
_cell.angle_beta   90.00
_cell.angle_gamma   90.00
#
_symmetry.space_group_name_H-M   'P 1'
#
loop_
_entity.id
_entity.type
_entity.pdbx_description
1 polymer ?
#
loop_
_entity_poly.entity_id
_entity_poly.type
_entity_poly.pdbx_seq_one_letter_code
_entity_poly.pdbx_strand_id
1 'polypeptide(L)'
;VVWSGLMYTNFLNQSFLSDYAWYMDWMVSTPLILLALGLTAFHGADTKRYDLLGALLGAEFTLVVTGLIAQAQGSITPYYVGVLLLLGVVYLLAKPFREIAEESSDGLARAYKLLAGYIGIFFLSYPTVWYISGIDALPGGLNVLDPTQTSIALVVLPF
;
A
#
# COMPACT_ATOMS: atom_id res chain seq x y z
N VAL A 1 3.64 10.67 7.34
CA VAL A 1 4.87 10.76 8.15
C VAL A 1 4.62 10.51 9.64
N VAL A 2 3.72 11.24 10.32
CA VAL A 2 3.52 11.09 11.78
C VAL A 2 3.05 9.69 12.21
N TRP A 3 2.01 9.16 11.56
CA TRP A 3 1.47 7.82 11.89
C TRP A 3 2.53 6.72 11.74
N SER A 4 3.15 6.65 10.56
CA SER A 4 4.21 5.70 10.27
C SER A 4 5.37 5.81 11.27
N GLY A 5 5.84 7.03 11.56
CA GLY A 5 6.90 7.25 12.54
C GLY A 5 6.57 6.69 13.93
N LEU A 6 5.34 6.89 14.41
CA LEU A 6 4.89 6.31 15.68
C LEU A 6 4.84 4.79 15.65
N MET A 7 4.34 4.20 14.58
CA MET A 7 4.26 2.74 14.48
C MET A 7 5.64 2.08 14.46
N TYR A 8 6.62 2.70 13.81
CA TYR A 8 8.00 2.20 13.77
C TYR A 8 8.73 2.25 15.11
N THR A 9 8.26 3.03 16.09
CA THR A 9 8.82 3.00 17.45
C THR A 9 8.72 1.63 18.11
N ASN A 10 7.80 0.77 17.66
CA ASN A 10 7.63 -0.59 18.15
C ASN A 10 8.75 -1.54 17.71
N PHE A 11 9.53 -1.18 16.69
CA PHE A 11 10.77 -1.90 16.35
C PHE A 11 11.93 -1.52 17.26
N LEU A 12 11.86 -0.35 17.90
CA LEU A 12 12.87 0.14 18.84
C LEU A 12 12.56 -0.24 20.29
N ASN A 13 11.27 -0.31 20.63
CA ASN A 13 10.77 -0.61 21.96
C ASN A 13 9.74 -1.73 21.83
N GLN A 14 10.09 -2.92 22.32
CA GLN A 14 9.22 -4.09 22.20
C GLN A 14 7.87 -3.85 22.89
N SER A 15 6.78 -4.14 22.18
CA SER A 15 5.41 -4.08 22.66
C SER A 15 4.59 -5.23 22.07
N PHE A 16 3.32 -5.35 22.47
CA PHE A 16 2.39 -6.32 21.87
C PHE A 16 2.09 -6.05 20.39
N LEU A 17 2.51 -4.90 19.85
CA LEU A 17 2.32 -4.52 18.45
C LEU A 17 3.55 -4.80 17.57
N SER A 18 4.72 -5.05 18.15
CA SER A 18 6.00 -5.08 17.43
C SER A 18 6.01 -6.02 16.23
N ASP A 19 5.50 -7.24 16.39
CA ASP A 19 5.50 -8.26 15.34
C ASP A 19 4.58 -7.90 14.16
N TYR A 20 3.63 -6.99 14.38
CA TYR A 20 2.65 -6.56 13.37
C TYR A 20 2.77 -5.07 13.02
N ALA A 21 3.84 -4.40 13.45
CA ALA A 21 3.96 -2.95 13.39
C ALA A 21 3.92 -2.40 11.95
N TRP A 22 4.44 -3.14 10.96
CA TRP A 22 4.30 -2.79 9.55
C TRP A 22 2.84 -2.67 9.13
N TYR A 23 2.01 -3.66 9.48
CA TYR A 23 0.59 -3.65 9.14
C TYR A 23 -0.15 -2.56 9.90
N MET A 24 0.18 -2.33 11.17
CA MET A 24 -0.41 -1.24 11.96
C MET A 24 -0.12 0.13 11.36
N ASP A 25 1.05 0.32 10.75
CA ASP A 25 1.34 1.51 9.94
C ASP A 25 0.45 1.52 8.69
N TRP A 26 0.62 0.54 7.82
CA TRP A 26 0.05 0.55 6.47
C TRP A 26 -1.46 0.56 6.46
N MET A 27 -2.12 0.03 7.50
CA MET A 27 -3.58 0.03 7.67
C MET A 27 -4.17 1.45 7.57
N VAL A 28 -3.42 2.48 7.95
CA VAL A 28 -3.89 3.87 7.90
C VAL A 28 -3.05 4.69 6.91
N SER A 29 -1.73 4.50 6.87
CA SER A 29 -0.88 5.32 6.02
C SER A 29 -1.11 5.08 4.53
N THR A 30 -1.31 3.84 4.08
CA THR A 30 -1.50 3.55 2.64
C THR A 30 -2.88 3.99 2.12
N PRO A 31 -4.01 3.84 2.84
CA PRO A 31 -5.25 4.49 2.45
C PRO A 31 -5.15 6.02 2.41
N LEU A 32 -4.39 6.66 3.31
CA LEU A 32 -4.18 8.11 3.28
C LEU A 32 -3.33 8.56 2.08
N ILE A 33 -2.34 7.77 1.66
CA ILE A 33 -1.59 7.99 0.43
C ILE A 33 -2.54 7.97 -0.77
N LEU A 34 -3.41 6.95 -0.85
CA LEU A 34 -4.39 6.85 -1.95
C LEU A 34 -5.49 7.89 -1.86
N LEU A 35 -5.86 8.33 -0.66
CA LEU A 35 -6.77 9.46 -0.48
C LEU A 35 -6.17 10.73 -1.09
N ALA A 36 -4.90 11.02 -0.79
CA ALA A 36 -4.21 12.18 -1.36
C ALA A 36 -4.13 12.09 -2.90
N LEU A 37 -3.82 10.91 -3.44
CA LEU A 37 -3.77 10.69 -4.89
C LEU A 37 -5.15 10.79 -5.56
N GLY A 38 -6.18 10.20 -4.96
CA GLY A 38 -7.56 10.27 -5.46
C GLY A 38 -8.12 11.69 -5.42
N LEU A 39 -7.82 12.46 -4.36
CA LEU A 39 -8.17 13.87 -4.28
C LEU A 39 -7.35 14.73 -5.26
N THR A 40 -6.13 14.31 -5.61
CA THR A 40 -5.35 14.96 -6.67
C THR A 40 -6.03 14.79 -8.04
N ALA A 41 -6.56 13.60 -8.35
CA ALA A 41 -7.38 13.40 -9.55
C ALA A 41 -8.65 14.24 -9.55
N PHE A 42 -9.30 14.42 -8.38
CA PHE A 42 -10.52 15.23 -8.27
C PHE A 42 -10.25 16.73 -8.33
N HIS A 43 -9.00 17.15 -8.14
CA HIS A 43 -8.64 18.56 -8.13
C HIS A 43 -8.70 19.12 -9.55
N GLY A 44 -9.58 20.12 -9.75
CA GLY A 44 -9.80 20.73 -11.06
C GLY A 44 -10.61 19.88 -12.04
N ALA A 45 -11.04 18.67 -11.66
CA ALA A 45 -11.97 17.86 -12.43
C ALA A 45 -13.43 18.25 -12.15
N ASP A 46 -14.30 18.11 -13.14
CA ASP A 46 -15.73 18.39 -13.01
C ASP A 46 -16.39 17.31 -12.16
N THR A 47 -16.14 16.04 -12.48
CA THR A 47 -16.75 14.86 -11.85
C THR A 47 -15.96 14.42 -10.61
N LYS A 48 -16.68 14.10 -9.52
CA LYS A 48 -16.09 13.58 -8.28
C LYS A 48 -16.80 12.29 -7.88
N ARG A 49 -16.08 11.17 -7.95
CA ARG A 49 -16.61 9.82 -7.69
C ARG A 49 -16.17 9.28 -6.33
N TYR A 50 -16.80 9.78 -5.27
CA TYR A 50 -16.46 9.37 -3.90
C TYR A 50 -16.75 7.89 -3.60
N ASP A 51 -17.62 7.25 -4.37
CA ASP A 51 -17.83 5.80 -4.35
C ASP A 51 -16.56 5.04 -4.77
N LEU A 52 -15.87 5.49 -5.83
CA LEU A 52 -14.59 4.92 -6.25
C LEU A 52 -13.48 5.20 -5.25
N LEU A 53 -13.51 6.37 -4.60
CA LEU A 53 -12.56 6.71 -3.54
C LEU A 53 -12.75 5.78 -2.32
N GLY A 54 -13.99 5.51 -1.93
CA GLY A 54 -14.31 4.52 -0.90
C GLY A 54 -13.83 3.12 -1.27
N ALA A 55 -14.05 2.70 -2.53
CA ALA A 55 -13.55 1.41 -3.03
C ALA A 55 -12.01 1.34 -3.01
N LEU A 56 -11.33 2.42 -3.41
CA LEU A 56 -9.87 2.52 -3.42
C LEU A 56 -9.29 2.38 -2.00
N LEU A 57 -9.81 3.14 -1.04
CA LEU A 57 -9.35 3.12 0.35
C LEU A 57 -9.69 1.79 1.03
N GLY A 58 -10.89 1.26 0.79
CA GLY A 58 -11.33 -0.01 1.35
C GLY A 58 -10.51 -1.19 0.82
N ALA A 59 -10.17 -1.18 -0.48
CA ALA A 59 -9.33 -2.21 -1.07
C ALA A 59 -7.92 -2.20 -0.46
N GLU A 60 -7.31 -1.03 -0.28
CA GLU A 60 -6.00 -0.92 0.39
C GLU A 60 -6.02 -1.37 1.85
N PHE A 61 -7.00 -0.91 2.62
CA PHE A 61 -7.15 -1.35 4.00
C PHE A 61 -7.26 -2.88 4.08
N THR A 62 -8.11 -3.46 3.23
CA THR A 62 -8.31 -4.91 3.20
C THR A 62 -7.05 -5.65 2.73
N LEU A 63 -6.32 -5.11 1.75
CA LEU A 63 -5.04 -5.62 1.29
C LEU A 63 -4.06 -5.75 2.46
N VAL A 64 -3.87 -4.69 3.24
CA VAL A 64 -2.94 -4.72 4.38
C VAL A 64 -3.39 -5.73 5.43
N VAL A 65 -4.70 -5.77 5.73
CA VAL A 65 -5.27 -6.75 6.65
C VAL A 65 -5.02 -8.19 6.18
N THR A 66 -5.05 -8.47 4.87
CA THR A 66 -4.70 -9.81 4.38
C THR A 66 -3.24 -10.18 4.65
N GLY A 67 -2.31 -9.22 4.57
CA GLY A 67 -0.91 -9.44 4.94
C GLY A 67 -0.75 -9.75 6.44
N LEU A 68 -1.48 -9.04 7.30
CA LEU A 68 -1.53 -9.31 8.74
C LEU A 68 -2.06 -10.72 9.02
N ILE A 69 -3.19 -11.09 8.41
CA ILE A 69 -3.80 -12.41 8.58
C ILE A 69 -2.87 -13.51 8.06
N ALA A 70 -2.17 -13.28 6.96
CA ALA A 70 -1.22 -14.25 6.40
C ALA A 70 -0.09 -14.57 7.39
N GLN A 71 0.53 -13.55 7.99
CA GLN A 71 1.55 -13.74 9.04
C GLN A 71 0.93 -14.39 10.29
N ALA A 72 -0.18 -13.88 10.79
CA ALA A 72 -0.80 -14.36 12.03
C ALA A 72 -1.24 -15.84 11.95
N GLN A 73 -1.64 -16.30 10.76
CA GLN A 73 -2.02 -17.70 10.52
C GLN A 73 -0.85 -18.57 10.03
N GLY A 74 0.30 -17.98 9.68
CA GLY A 74 1.37 -18.69 8.96
C GLY A 74 0.89 -19.29 7.64
N SER A 75 -0.04 -18.62 6.95
CA SER A 75 -0.70 -19.14 5.74
C SER A 75 -0.59 -18.15 4.59
N ILE A 76 -0.22 -18.63 3.41
CA ILE A 76 -0.06 -17.79 2.22
C ILE A 76 -1.39 -17.46 1.52
N THR A 77 -2.48 -18.15 1.85
CA THR A 77 -3.77 -17.96 1.15
C THR A 77 -4.31 -16.52 1.22
N PRO A 78 -4.30 -15.82 2.37
CA PRO A 78 -4.74 -14.43 2.44
C PRO A 78 -3.88 -13.50 1.59
N TYR A 79 -2.57 -13.74 1.50
CA TYR A 79 -1.65 -12.94 0.67
C TYR A 79 -2.09 -12.90 -0.79
N TYR A 80 -2.56 -14.01 -1.37
CA TYR A 80 -3.05 -14.01 -2.76
C TYR A 80 -4.30 -13.15 -2.95
N VAL A 81 -5.20 -13.09 -1.96
CA VAL A 81 -6.33 -12.17 -1.98
C VAL A 81 -5.83 -10.72 -1.94
N GLY A 82 -4.84 -10.43 -1.09
CA GLY A 82 -4.17 -9.13 -1.04
C GLY A 82 -3.57 -8.70 -2.39
N VAL A 83 -2.89 -9.60 -3.09
CA VAL A 83 -2.33 -9.33 -4.42
C VAL A 83 -3.44 -9.02 -5.43
N LEU A 84 -4.55 -9.75 -5.42
CA LEU A 84 -5.69 -9.44 -6.30
C LEU A 84 -6.31 -8.07 -5.99
N LEU A 85 -6.42 -7.71 -4.70
CA LEU A 85 -6.87 -6.39 -4.28
C LEU A 85 -5.91 -5.29 -4.75
N LEU A 86 -4.59 -5.53 -4.68
CA LEU A 86 -3.59 -4.59 -5.18
C LEU A 86 -3.72 -4.37 -6.69
N LEU A 87 -3.93 -5.43 -7.47
CA LEU A 87 -4.20 -5.30 -8.90
C LEU A 87 -5.47 -4.49 -9.17
N GLY A 88 -6.50 -4.66 -8.32
CA GLY A 88 -7.70 -3.83 -8.32
C GLY A 88 -7.41 -2.36 -8.04
N VAL A 89 -6.58 -2.05 -7.05
CA VAL A 89 -6.13 -0.69 -6.74
C VAL A 89 -5.39 -0.08 -7.92
N VAL A 90 -4.39 -0.79 -8.48
CA VAL A 90 -3.63 -0.31 -9.64
C VAL A 90 -4.56 -0.07 -10.83
N TYR A 91 -5.55 -0.94 -11.06
CA TYR A 91 -6.56 -0.73 -12.10
C TYR A 91 -7.40 0.53 -11.86
N LEU A 92 -7.89 0.75 -10.63
CA LEU A 92 -8.66 1.93 -10.27
C LEU A 92 -7.86 3.22 -10.53
N LEU A 93 -6.57 3.23 -10.17
CA LEU A 93 -5.67 4.34 -10.42
C LEU A 93 -5.39 4.53 -11.92
N ALA A 94 -5.08 3.45 -12.63
CA ALA A 94 -4.65 3.52 -14.03
C ALA A 94 -5.79 3.96 -14.98
N LYS A 95 -7.05 3.73 -14.60
CA LYS A 95 -8.20 3.97 -15.49
C LYS A 95 -9.25 4.93 -14.91
N PRO A 96 -10.19 4.56 -14.01
CA PRO A 96 -11.23 5.49 -13.56
C PRO A 96 -10.71 6.81 -12.99
N PHE A 97 -9.69 6.78 -12.12
CA PHE A 97 -9.14 8.01 -11.56
C PHE A 97 -8.32 8.80 -12.57
N ARG A 98 -7.67 8.13 -13.52
CA ARG A 98 -7.01 8.78 -14.66
C ARG A 98 -8.01 9.51 -15.55
N GLU A 99 -9.14 8.88 -15.87
CA GLU A 99 -10.21 9.49 -16.69
C GLU A 99 -10.72 10.76 -16.00
N ILE A 100 -10.96 10.72 -14.68
CA ILE A 100 -11.37 11.90 -13.90
C ILE A 100 -10.28 12.98 -13.91
N ALA A 101 -9.01 12.61 -13.72
CA ALA A 101 -7.90 13.57 -13.76
C ALA A 101 -7.75 14.24 -15.14
N GLU A 102 -8.08 13.55 -16.23
CA GLU A 102 -8.04 14.08 -17.60
C GLU A 102 -9.17 15.09 -17.90
N GLU A 103 -10.20 15.19 -17.04
CA GLU A 103 -11.19 16.28 -17.10
C GLU A 103 -10.61 17.63 -16.64
N SER A 104 -9.50 17.60 -15.88
CA SER A 104 -8.85 18.79 -15.35
C SER A 104 -7.86 19.42 -16.36
N SER A 105 -7.12 20.45 -15.94
CA SER A 105 -6.09 21.04 -16.80
C SER A 105 -4.96 20.06 -17.12
N ASP A 106 -4.30 20.23 -18.28
CA ASP A 106 -3.18 19.37 -18.72
C ASP A 106 -2.07 19.21 -17.66
N GLY A 107 -1.80 20.26 -16.89
CA GLY A 107 -0.81 20.24 -15.81
C GLY A 107 -1.23 19.32 -14.66
N LEU A 108 -2.49 19.36 -14.25
CA LEU A 108 -3.04 18.53 -13.18
C LEU A 108 -3.18 17.07 -13.63
N ALA A 109 -3.68 16.82 -14.84
CA ALA A 109 -3.75 15.48 -15.42
C ALA A 109 -2.36 14.82 -15.51
N ARG A 110 -1.33 15.59 -15.89
CA ARG A 110 0.05 15.12 -15.93
C ARG A 110 0.61 14.83 -14.54
N ALA A 111 0.36 15.71 -13.57
CA ALA A 111 0.77 15.50 -12.18
C ALA A 111 0.16 14.21 -11.62
N TYR A 112 -1.13 13.99 -11.84
CA TYR A 112 -1.80 12.75 -11.46
C TYR A 112 -1.14 11.52 -12.08
N LYS A 113 -0.91 11.50 -13.40
CA LYS A 113 -0.30 10.35 -14.10
C LYS A 113 1.09 10.00 -13.57
N LEU A 114 1.91 11.03 -13.29
CA LEU A 114 3.25 10.83 -12.69
C LEU A 114 3.14 10.21 -11.30
N LEU A 115 2.29 10.76 -10.44
CA LEU A 115 2.10 10.27 -9.07
C LEU A 115 1.46 8.88 -9.05
N ALA A 116 0.47 8.60 -9.91
CA ALA A 116 -0.17 7.30 -10.02
C ALA A 116 0.80 6.22 -10.51
N GLY A 117 1.67 6.55 -11.48
CA GLY A 117 2.74 5.65 -11.91
C GLY A 117 3.76 5.38 -10.81
N TYR A 118 4.22 6.43 -10.12
CA TYR A 118 5.14 6.32 -8.98
C TYR A 118 4.55 5.41 -7.89
N ILE A 119 3.37 5.75 -7.37
CA ILE A 119 2.71 5.01 -6.30
C ILE A 119 2.39 3.58 -6.73
N GLY A 120 1.89 3.35 -7.95
CA GLY A 120 1.57 2.01 -8.44
C GLY A 120 2.79 1.08 -8.50
N ILE A 121 3.93 1.58 -8.97
CA ILE A 121 5.18 0.79 -9.03
C ILE A 121 5.69 0.50 -7.61
N PHE A 122 5.74 1.51 -6.74
CA PHE A 122 6.19 1.33 -5.37
C PHE A 122 5.28 0.38 -4.59
N PHE A 123 3.95 0.46 -4.75
CA PHE A 123 3.01 -0.43 -4.08
C PHE A 123 3.20 -1.90 -4.49
N LEU A 124 3.53 -2.18 -5.75
CA LEU A 124 3.85 -3.54 -6.22
C LEU A 124 5.15 -4.10 -5.62
N SER A 125 6.06 -3.24 -5.18
CA SER A 125 7.32 -3.69 -4.55
C SER A 125 7.12 -4.27 -3.15
N TYR A 126 6.13 -3.79 -2.38
CA TYR A 126 5.83 -4.28 -1.02
C TYR A 126 5.49 -5.77 -0.95
N PRO A 127 4.47 -6.29 -1.66
CA PRO A 127 4.16 -7.71 -1.63
C PRO A 127 5.29 -8.55 -2.24
N THR A 128 6.13 -7.95 -3.10
CA THR A 128 7.33 -8.61 -3.64
C THR A 128 8.34 -8.83 -2.52
N VAL A 129 8.77 -7.77 -1.83
CA VAL A 129 9.71 -7.84 -0.69
C VAL A 129 9.18 -8.75 0.41
N TRP A 130 7.87 -8.65 0.70
CA TRP A 130 7.22 -9.49 1.70
C TRP A 130 7.28 -10.98 1.35
N TYR A 131 7.04 -11.35 0.08
CA TYR A 131 7.04 -12.74 -0.37
C TYR A 131 8.44 -13.35 -0.48
N ILE A 132 9.43 -12.53 -0.84
CA ILE A 132 10.83 -12.97 -0.94
C ILE A 132 11.59 -12.90 0.39
N SER A 133 11.00 -12.35 1.43
CA SER A 133 11.56 -12.33 2.78
C SER A 133 11.82 -13.74 3.29
N GLY A 134 12.92 -13.92 4.00
CA GLY A 134 13.29 -15.13 4.74
C GLY A 134 13.02 -15.05 6.24
N ILE A 135 12.12 -14.16 6.67
CA ILE A 135 11.63 -14.13 8.05
C ILE A 135 10.65 -15.30 8.24
N ASP A 136 10.95 -16.21 9.17
CA ASP A 136 10.15 -17.44 9.42
C ASP A 136 8.66 -17.18 9.69
N ALA A 137 8.31 -16.03 10.28
CA ALA A 137 6.93 -15.66 10.54
C ALA A 137 6.14 -15.31 9.27
N LEU A 138 6.83 -14.93 8.18
CA LEU A 138 6.20 -14.62 6.91
C LEU A 138 6.12 -15.91 6.09
N PRO A 139 4.91 -16.37 5.71
CA PRO A 139 4.75 -17.64 4.97
C PRO A 139 5.20 -17.56 3.50
N GLY A 140 6.00 -16.55 3.13
CA GLY A 140 6.62 -16.42 1.82
C GLY A 140 7.59 -17.58 1.56
N GLY A 141 7.58 -18.13 0.35
CA GLY A 141 8.26 -19.40 0.07
C GLY A 141 9.70 -19.29 -0.42
N LEU A 142 10.24 -18.08 -0.62
CA LEU A 142 11.48 -17.88 -1.39
C LEU A 142 12.74 -17.60 -0.57
N ASN A 143 12.61 -17.09 0.67
CA ASN A 143 13.73 -16.91 1.61
C ASN A 143 14.99 -16.25 1.01
N VAL A 144 14.81 -15.20 0.20
CA VAL A 144 15.89 -14.50 -0.51
C VAL A 144 16.52 -13.41 0.35
N LEU A 145 15.69 -12.65 1.08
CA LEU A 145 16.15 -11.55 1.93
C LEU A 145 16.25 -11.99 3.38
N ASP A 146 17.37 -11.71 4.04
CA ASP A 146 17.48 -11.91 5.49
C ASP A 146 16.57 -10.92 6.27
N PRO A 147 16.35 -11.14 7.58
CA PRO A 147 15.48 -10.25 8.37
C PRO A 147 15.93 -8.78 8.39
N THR A 148 17.23 -8.51 8.39
CA THR A 148 17.78 -7.15 8.36
C THR A 148 17.57 -6.51 7.00
N GLN A 149 17.84 -7.23 5.91
CA GLN A 149 17.57 -6.77 4.54
C GLN A 149 16.08 -6.48 4.31
N THR A 150 15.21 -7.35 4.80
CA THR A 150 13.75 -7.17 4.74
C THR A 150 13.34 -5.91 5.50
N SER A 151 13.85 -5.72 6.72
CA SER A 151 13.58 -4.53 7.52
C SER A 151 14.04 -3.25 6.81
N ILE A 152 15.26 -3.23 6.27
CA ILE A 152 15.78 -2.07 5.52
C ILE A 152 14.94 -1.79 4.29
N ALA A 153 14.58 -2.81 3.51
CA ALA A 153 13.73 -2.63 2.32
C ALA A 153 12.38 -2.01 2.71
N LEU A 154 11.76 -2.49 3.78
CA LEU A 154 10.49 -1.96 4.29
C LEU A 154 10.62 -0.62 5.02
N VAL A 155 11.83 -0.08 5.22
CA VAL A 155 12.10 1.29 5.70
C VAL A 155 12.43 2.24 4.53
N VAL A 156 13.01 1.75 3.44
CA VAL A 156 13.35 2.57 2.26
C VAL A 156 12.14 2.78 1.35
N LEU A 157 11.32 1.75 1.12
CA LEU A 157 10.11 1.83 0.29
C LEU A 157 8.96 2.73 0.80
N PRO A 158 8.81 3.04 2.11
CA PRO A 158 7.80 3.96 2.66
C PRO A 158 7.83 5.41 2.17
N PHE A 159 8.77 5.78 1.30
CA PHE A 159 9.01 7.16 0.85
C PHE A 159 8.94 7.29 -0.67
#